data_AF-A0A382TR94-F1
#
_entry.id   AF-A0A382TR94-F1
#
_cell.length_a   1.000
_cell.length_b   1.000
_cell.length_c   1.000
_cell.angle_alpha   90.00
_cell.angle_beta   90.00
_cell.angle_gamma   90.00
#
_symmetry.space_group_name_H-M   'P 1'
#
loop_
_entity.id
_entity.type
_entity.pdbx_description
1 polymer ?
#
loop_
_entity_poly.entity_id
_entity_poly.type
_entity_poly.pdbx_seq_one_letter_code
_entity_poly.pdbx_strand_id
1 'polypeptide(L)' 'MLKIDMHTHIMPKKLPLWAEKFGYDGFIHLDHHKRGWA' A
#
# COMPACT_ATOMS: atom_id res chain seq x y z
N MET A 1 -32.18 -4.21 -18.43
CA MET A 1 -31.17 -5.26 -18.19
C MET A 1 -30.11 -4.67 -17.28
N LEU A 2 -30.00 -5.12 -16.03
CA LEU A 2 -28.98 -4.60 -15.12
C LEU A 2 -27.62 -5.21 -15.49
N LYS A 3 -26.62 -4.36 -15.71
CA LYS A 3 -25.22 -4.77 -15.89
C LYS A 3 -24.52 -4.65 -14.55
N ILE A 4 -23.83 -5.71 -14.15
CA ILE A 4 -22.98 -5.71 -12.97
C ILE A 4 -21.55 -5.45 -13.45
N ASP A 5 -20.89 -4.49 -12.82
CA ASP A 5 -19.47 -4.20 -13.01
C ASP A 5 -18.71 -4.58 -11.74
N MET A 6 -17.57 -5.25 -11.90
CA MET A 6 -16.72 -5.69 -10.79
C MET A 6 -15.27 -5.27 -11.06
N HIS A 7 -14.68 -4.60 -10.09
CA HIS A 7 -13.28 -4.18 -10.14
C HIS A 7 -12.58 -4.46 -8.82
N THR A 8 -11.34 -4.92 -8.88
CA THR A 8 -10.51 -5.23 -7.70
C THR A 8 -9.16 -4.54 -7.85
N HIS A 9 -8.65 -4.00 -6.74
CA HIS A 9 -7.28 -3.49 -6.67
C HIS A 9 -6.38 -4.52 -5.99
N ILE A 10 -5.23 -4.80 -6.61
CA ILE A 10 -4.17 -5.62 -6.02
C ILE A 10 -2.97 -4.71 -5.78
N MET A 11 -2.49 -4.67 -4.54
CA MET A 11 -1.30 -3.91 -4.17
C MET A 11 -0.05 -4.80 -4.15
N PRO A 12 1.13 -4.24 -4.44
CA PRO A 12 2.39 -4.97 -4.33
C PRO A 12 2.71 -5.31 -2.87
N LYS A 13 3.41 -6.42 -2.67
CA LYS A 13 3.82 -6.91 -1.35
C LYS A 13 4.75 -5.94 -0.60
N LYS A 14 5.45 -5.04 -1.28
CA LYS A 14 6.26 -4.00 -0.63
C LYS A 14 6.00 -2.69 -1.35
N LEU A 15 5.64 -1.67 -0.58
CA LEU A 15 5.53 -0.31 -1.09
C LEU A 15 6.82 0.45 -0.80
N PRO A 16 7.27 1.33 -1.71
CA PRO A 16 8.37 2.25 -1.44
C PRO A 16 8.11 3.15 -0.24
N LEU A 17 9.19 3.61 0.40
CA LEU A 17 9.17 4.74 1.31
C LEU A 17 8.97 6.01 0.49
N TRP A 18 7.72 6.42 0.32
CA TRP A 18 7.38 7.55 -0.55
C TRP A 18 7.99 8.87 -0.09
N ALA A 19 8.10 9.08 1.23
CA ALA A 19 8.78 10.25 1.78
C ALA A 19 10.25 10.34 1.33
N GLU A 20 10.99 9.23 1.34
CA GLU A 20 12.38 9.19 0.84
C GLU A 20 12.43 9.35 -0.69
N LYS A 21 11.51 8.68 -1.39
CA LYS A 21 11.48 8.72 -2.86
C LYS A 21 11.20 10.13 -3.39
N PHE A 22 10.35 10.90 -2.72
CA PHE A 22 9.90 12.20 -3.18
C PHE A 22 10.49 13.38 -2.39
N GLY A 23 11.17 13.13 -1.27
CA GLY A 23 11.91 14.13 -0.51
C GLY A 23 11.05 15.06 0.36
N TYR A 24 9.84 14.64 0.72
CA TYR A 24 8.96 15.40 1.61
C TYR A 24 8.00 14.50 2.40
N ASP A 25 7.51 15.02 3.54
CA ASP A 25 6.67 14.28 4.49
C ASP A 25 5.18 14.25 4.10
N GLY A 26 4.37 13.52 4.88
CA GLY A 26 2.91 13.45 4.70
C GLY A 26 2.42 12.20 3.98
N PHE A 27 3.32 11.25 3.67
CA PHE A 27 2.96 9.93 3.15
C PHE A 27 2.67 8.94 4.27
N ILE A 28 1.71 8.04 4.03
CA ILE A 28 1.47 6.88 4.89
C ILE A 28 2.54 5.81 4.60
N HIS A 29 3.18 5.32 5.66
CA HIS A 29 4.05 4.15 5.59
C HIS A 29 3.29 2.89 6.02
N LEU A 30 3.42 1.82 5.24
CA LEU A 30 2.85 0.51 5.58
C LEU A 30 3.95 -0.43 6.06
N ASP A 31 4.02 -0.63 7.37
CA ASP A 31 4.92 -1.59 8.00
C ASP A 31 4.43 -3.02 7.84
N HIS A 32 5.34 -3.91 7.42
CA HIS A 32 5.06 -5.34 7.34
C HIS A 32 5.31 -6.00 8.70
N HIS A 33 4.29 -6.00 9.55
CA HIS A 33 4.40 -6.66 10.84
C HIS A 33 4.35 -8.19 10.71
N LYS A 34 5.36 -8.89 11.24
CA LYS A 34 5.36 -10.34 11.45
C LYS A 34 5.48 -10.60 12.95
N ARG A 35 4.51 -11.32 13.52
CA ARG A 35 4.49 -11.66 14.95
C ARG A 35 5.80 -12.35 15.37
N GLY A 36 6.48 -11.80 16.39
CA GLY A 36 7.70 -12.36 16.99
C GLY A 36 9.03 -11.77 16.50
N TRP A 37 9.03 -10.58 15.90
CA TRP A 37 10.25 -9.87 15.49
C TRP A 37 10.29 -8.47 16.13
N ALA A 38 11.30 -8.25 16.99
CA ALA A 38 11.67 -6.96 17.58
C ALA A 38 13.20 -6.85 17.54
#